data_AF-A0A956CA29-F1
#
_entry.id   AF-A0A956CA29-F1
#
_cell.length_a   1.000
_cell.length_b   1.000
_cell.length_c   1.000
_cell.angle_alpha   90.00
_cell.angle_beta   90.00
_cell.angle_gamma   90.00
#
_symmetry.space_group_name_H-M   'P 1'
#
loop_
_entity.id
_entity.type
_entity.pdbx_description
1 polymer ?
#
loop_
_entity_poly.entity_id
_entity_poly.type
_entity_poly.pdbx_seq_one_letter_code
_entity_poly.pdbx_strand_id
1 'polypeptide(L)'
;MRARAVVLALLCASSALAARPRVSSIARATRPPPPASMPENVGASEHVDGIDVAQGRSYQQDLPSAQRDPGFLSLRAAGRRCLSTSASTGSASTLELPLAAVLPVRAERLVEREKRTSLEVLDLAVDTRTRGVRRLARHLVPLTPIGRAGKDLEVYAYAHGDALYVVARSVGTITSSGPSFTASGCGLVVAALRIHGETTSTLQLGAAITAKKPDQRHRFVFALISTSKTARDPEPVLSVALRREESPLPGGVTDIAEPMMR
;
A
#
# COMPACT_ATOMS: atom_id res chain seq x y z
N MET A 1 -12.03 38.49 19.20
CA MET A 1 -11.43 37.43 18.35
C MET A 1 -10.18 36.91 19.05
N ARG A 2 -10.20 35.68 19.59
CA ARG A 2 -9.06 35.11 20.33
C ARG A 2 -8.35 34.12 19.41
N ALA A 3 -7.19 34.51 18.89
CA ALA A 3 -6.30 33.63 18.15
C ALA A 3 -5.71 32.59 19.11
N ARG A 4 -6.10 31.31 18.95
CA ARG A 4 -5.46 30.19 19.64
C ARG A 4 -4.15 29.89 18.91
N ALA A 5 -3.04 30.31 19.51
CA ALA A 5 -1.72 29.83 19.14
C ALA A 5 -1.65 28.32 19.43
N VAL A 6 -1.67 27.51 18.37
CA VAL A 6 -1.35 26.08 18.45
C VAL A 6 0.16 25.99 18.62
N VAL A 7 0.60 25.91 19.87
CA VAL A 7 2.00 25.68 20.22
C VAL A 7 2.35 24.26 19.80
N LEU A 8 3.18 24.15 18.76
CA LEU A 8 3.79 22.90 18.30
C LEU A 8 4.82 22.46 19.35
N ALA A 9 4.37 21.75 20.37
CA ALA A 9 5.27 21.18 21.37
C ALA A 9 6.05 20.00 20.74
N LEU A 10 7.29 20.28 20.36
CA LEU A 10 8.31 19.25 20.09
C LEU A 10 8.49 18.44 21.38
N LEU A 11 7.93 17.24 21.41
CA LEU A 11 8.22 16.24 22.43
C LEU A 11 9.66 15.76 22.25
N CYS A 12 10.61 16.46 22.88
CA CYS A 12 11.91 15.91 23.27
C CYS A 12 11.66 14.90 24.40
N ALA A 13 11.04 13.76 24.08
CA ALA A 13 10.99 12.63 24.98
C ALA A 13 12.38 11.99 24.97
N SER A 14 13.10 12.20 26.06
CA SER A 14 14.32 11.51 26.46
C SER A 14 14.10 10.00 26.37
N SER A 15 14.36 9.45 25.20
CA SER A 15 14.37 8.02 24.98
C SER A 15 15.71 7.54 25.51
N ALA A 16 15.68 6.68 26.53
CA ALA A 16 16.78 5.80 26.82
C ALA A 16 17.37 5.27 25.50
N LEU A 17 18.70 5.15 25.44
CA LEU A 17 19.46 4.65 24.30
C LEU A 17 19.13 3.16 24.03
N ALA A 18 17.87 2.82 23.81
CA ALA A 18 17.47 1.58 23.19
C ALA A 18 18.16 1.58 21.83
N ALA A 19 18.96 0.53 21.58
CA ALA A 19 19.70 0.36 20.35
C ALA A 19 18.77 0.63 19.17
N ARG A 20 18.99 1.77 18.49
CA ARG A 20 18.19 2.12 17.32
C ARG A 20 18.37 1.00 16.31
N PRO A 21 17.28 0.44 15.76
CA PRO A 21 17.40 -0.62 14.77
C PRO A 21 18.24 -0.08 13.61
N ARG A 22 19.26 -0.84 13.24
CA ARG A 22 20.13 -0.51 12.12
C ARG A 22 19.59 -1.16 10.85
N VAL A 23 19.83 -0.55 9.69
CA VAL A 23 19.38 -1.16 8.43
C VAL A 23 20.07 -2.50 8.16
N SER A 24 21.27 -2.77 8.71
CA SER A 24 21.91 -4.09 8.57
C SER A 24 21.19 -5.23 9.29
N SER A 25 20.35 -4.95 10.30
CA SER A 25 19.57 -5.98 10.98
C SER A 25 18.28 -6.34 10.22
N ILE A 26 17.97 -5.60 9.15
CA ILE A 26 16.87 -5.89 8.25
C ILE A 26 17.28 -6.97 7.26
N ALA A 27 16.42 -7.97 7.07
CA ALA A 27 16.66 -9.04 6.12
C ALA A 27 16.94 -8.46 4.73
N ARG A 28 18.07 -8.87 4.13
CA ARG A 28 18.35 -8.58 2.74
C ARG A 28 17.58 -9.56 1.87
N ALA A 29 16.91 -9.04 0.87
CA ALA A 29 16.20 -9.83 -0.11
C ALA A 29 16.30 -9.19 -1.48
N THR A 30 16.22 -10.01 -2.51
CA THR A 30 16.15 -9.51 -3.89
C THR A 30 14.70 -9.19 -4.20
N ARG A 31 14.39 -7.92 -4.50
CA ARG A 31 13.09 -7.63 -5.10
C ARG A 31 13.13 -8.25 -6.50
N PRO A 32 12.19 -9.13 -6.87
CA PRO A 32 12.21 -9.76 -8.17
C PRO A 32 12.13 -8.68 -9.25
N PRO A 33 13.02 -8.71 -10.26
CA PRO A 33 12.86 -7.85 -11.41
C PRO A 33 11.53 -8.17 -12.10
N PRO A 34 10.94 -7.23 -12.86
CA PRO A 34 9.86 -7.56 -13.76
C PRO A 34 10.26 -8.76 -14.66
N PRO A 35 9.30 -9.61 -15.07
CA PRO A 35 9.57 -10.72 -15.98
C PRO A 35 10.28 -10.22 -17.25
N ALA A 36 11.28 -10.97 -17.72
CA ALA A 36 12.14 -10.57 -18.83
C ALA A 36 11.39 -10.41 -20.17
N SER A 37 10.30 -11.15 -20.35
CA SER A 37 9.43 -11.06 -21.53
C SER A 37 7.98 -11.39 -21.17
N MET A 38 7.04 -10.71 -21.82
CA MET A 38 5.62 -11.01 -21.72
C MET A 38 5.22 -12.00 -22.84
N PRO A 39 4.34 -12.98 -22.57
CA PRO A 39 3.81 -13.81 -23.63
C PRO A 39 2.93 -12.99 -24.58
N GLU A 40 2.91 -13.36 -25.86
CA GLU A 40 2.07 -12.69 -26.87
C GLU A 40 0.57 -12.99 -26.68
N ASN A 41 0.27 -14.15 -26.11
CA ASN A 41 -1.08 -14.61 -25.80
C ASN A 41 -1.12 -15.42 -24.50
N VAL A 42 -2.26 -15.34 -23.82
CA VAL A 42 -2.60 -16.24 -22.71
C VAL A 42 -3.91 -16.93 -23.06
N GLY A 43 -3.98 -18.25 -22.94
CA GLY A 43 -5.17 -19.02 -23.27
C GLY A 43 -6.31 -18.79 -22.28
N ALA A 44 -7.57 -18.83 -22.74
CA ALA A 44 -8.74 -18.67 -21.87
C ALA A 44 -8.86 -19.76 -20.78
N SER A 45 -8.21 -20.91 -20.96
CA SER A 45 -8.15 -22.00 -19.98
C SER A 45 -7.12 -21.76 -18.87
N GLU A 46 -6.20 -20.80 -19.06
CA GLU A 46 -5.17 -20.49 -18.08
C GLU A 46 -5.73 -19.60 -16.98
N HIS A 47 -5.58 -20.07 -15.75
CA HIS A 47 -6.08 -19.41 -14.56
C HIS A 47 -5.04 -19.52 -13.44
N VAL A 48 -5.11 -18.60 -12.48
CA VAL A 48 -4.26 -18.58 -11.29
C VAL A 48 -5.15 -18.54 -10.07
N ASP A 49 -4.95 -19.47 -9.14
CA ASP A 49 -5.75 -19.57 -7.92
C ASP A 49 -5.82 -18.24 -7.16
N GLY A 50 -7.05 -17.83 -6.87
CA GLY A 50 -7.34 -16.58 -6.16
C GLY A 50 -7.17 -15.32 -7.00
N ILE A 51 -7.12 -15.45 -8.33
CA ILE A 51 -7.23 -14.35 -9.29
C ILE A 51 -8.43 -14.64 -10.19
N ASP A 52 -9.50 -13.88 -9.99
CA ASP A 52 -10.73 -14.02 -10.76
C ASP A 52 -10.78 -12.95 -11.85
N VAL A 53 -11.17 -13.35 -13.05
CA VAL A 53 -11.35 -12.46 -14.19
C VAL A 53 -12.81 -12.41 -14.56
N ALA A 54 -13.38 -11.21 -14.52
CA ALA A 54 -14.75 -10.96 -14.97
C ALA A 54 -14.76 -9.87 -16.04
N GLN A 55 -15.81 -9.88 -16.86
CA GLN A 55 -16.09 -8.72 -17.69
C GLN A 55 -16.49 -7.56 -16.76
N GLY A 56 -15.73 -6.47 -16.83
CA GLY A 56 -15.99 -5.27 -16.05
C GLY A 56 -17.31 -4.65 -16.47
N ARG A 57 -18.06 -4.14 -15.48
CA ARG A 57 -19.14 -3.20 -15.74
C ARG A 57 -18.48 -1.83 -15.75
N SER A 58 -18.52 -1.12 -16.88
CA SER A 58 -18.07 0.27 -16.88
C SER A 58 -18.84 1.03 -15.79
N TYR A 59 -18.16 1.93 -15.08
CA TYR A 59 -18.81 2.88 -14.17
C TYR A 59 -19.76 3.85 -14.90
N GLN A 60 -19.84 3.71 -16.23
CA GLN A 60 -20.67 4.47 -17.16
C GLN A 60 -22.08 3.88 -17.34
N GLN A 61 -22.65 3.23 -16.32
CA GLN A 61 -24.05 2.75 -16.43
C GLN A 61 -25.05 3.90 -16.63
N ASP A 62 -24.69 5.11 -16.20
CA ASP A 62 -25.48 6.34 -16.36
C ASP A 62 -25.16 7.14 -17.63
N LEU A 63 -24.22 6.69 -18.48
CA LEU A 63 -23.94 7.37 -19.75
C LEU A 63 -24.80 6.79 -20.90
N PRO A 64 -25.26 7.65 -21.84
CA PRO A 64 -25.95 7.21 -23.05
C PRO A 64 -25.15 6.16 -23.82
N SER A 65 -25.84 5.18 -24.40
CA SER A 65 -25.30 3.99 -25.08
C SER A 65 -24.19 4.28 -26.11
N ALA A 66 -24.21 5.46 -26.74
CA ALA A 66 -23.26 5.89 -27.76
C ALA A 66 -21.89 6.36 -27.20
N GLN A 67 -21.74 6.51 -25.89
CA GLN A 67 -20.48 6.88 -25.21
C GLN A 67 -19.93 5.77 -24.30
N ARG A 68 -20.47 4.55 -24.40
CA ARG A 68 -19.92 3.40 -23.68
C ARG A 68 -18.57 3.04 -24.30
N ASP A 69 -17.51 3.33 -23.56
CA ASP A 69 -16.13 3.01 -23.96
C ASP A 69 -15.94 1.49 -24.10
N PRO A 70 -15.00 1.04 -24.96
CA PRO A 70 -14.76 -0.37 -25.21
C PRO A 70 -14.40 -1.06 -23.89
N GLY A 71 -15.03 -2.21 -23.66
CA GLY A 71 -15.16 -2.83 -22.34
C GLY A 71 -13.90 -2.87 -21.49
N PHE A 72 -14.11 -2.93 -20.17
CA PHE A 72 -13.04 -3.18 -19.21
C PHE A 72 -13.04 -4.65 -18.80
N LEU A 73 -11.88 -5.14 -18.42
CA LEU A 73 -11.74 -6.41 -17.72
C LEU A 73 -11.57 -6.12 -16.23
N SER A 74 -12.44 -6.69 -15.40
CA SER A 74 -12.33 -6.60 -13.94
C SER A 74 -11.52 -7.79 -13.44
N LEU A 75 -10.32 -7.51 -12.93
CA LEU A 75 -9.47 -8.48 -12.27
C LEU A 75 -9.66 -8.36 -10.77
N ARG A 76 -10.02 -9.46 -10.09
CA ARG A 76 -10.24 -9.49 -8.64
C ARG A 76 -9.27 -10.46 -7.99
N ALA A 77 -8.75 -10.08 -6.82
CA ALA A 77 -7.85 -10.95 -6.08
C ALA A 77 -8.45 -11.38 -4.74
N ALA A 78 -8.45 -12.69 -4.52
CA ALA A 78 -8.84 -13.31 -3.26
C ALA A 78 -7.67 -13.34 -2.26
N GLY A 79 -7.96 -13.75 -1.03
CA GLY A 79 -6.92 -14.05 -0.03
C GLY A 79 -6.10 -12.83 0.44
N ARG A 80 -6.72 -11.63 0.47
CA ARG A 80 -6.09 -10.35 0.86
C ARG A 80 -4.90 -9.97 -0.04
N ARG A 81 -4.99 -10.32 -1.32
CA ARG A 81 -4.05 -9.84 -2.33
C ARG A 81 -4.37 -8.43 -2.77
N CYS A 82 -3.30 -7.74 -3.11
CA CYS A 82 -3.28 -6.39 -3.64
C CYS A 82 -2.71 -6.46 -5.05
N LEU A 83 -3.50 -6.04 -6.01
CA LEU A 83 -3.15 -5.99 -7.42
C LEU A 83 -2.61 -4.61 -7.78
N SER A 84 -1.56 -4.57 -8.58
CA SER A 84 -1.00 -3.36 -9.17
C SER A 84 -0.55 -3.61 -10.61
N THR A 85 -0.56 -2.56 -11.41
CA THR A 85 0.09 -2.54 -12.73
C THR A 85 1.19 -1.47 -12.72
N SER A 86 2.08 -1.50 -13.72
CA SER A 86 3.07 -0.42 -13.89
C SER A 86 2.42 0.95 -14.19
N ALA A 87 1.17 0.96 -14.65
CA ALA A 87 0.42 2.18 -14.98
C ALA A 87 -0.38 2.75 -13.79
N SER A 88 -0.58 1.99 -12.71
CA SER A 88 -1.34 2.44 -11.54
C SER A 88 -0.43 2.91 -10.40
N THR A 89 -0.72 4.07 -9.83
CA THR A 89 -0.02 4.61 -8.63
C THR A 89 -0.49 4.00 -7.30
N GLY A 90 -1.34 2.97 -7.35
CA GLY A 90 -2.00 2.37 -6.19
C GLY A 90 -2.13 0.86 -6.29
N SER A 91 -2.47 0.22 -5.18
CA SER A 91 -2.82 -1.19 -5.14
C SER A 91 -4.27 -1.38 -4.73
N ALA A 92 -4.98 -2.30 -5.37
CA ALA A 92 -6.40 -2.54 -5.13
C ALA A 92 -6.71 -4.04 -5.09
N SER A 93 -7.82 -4.41 -4.46
CA SER A 93 -8.32 -5.80 -4.52
C SER A 93 -8.99 -6.10 -5.86
N THR A 94 -9.37 -5.05 -6.60
CA THR A 94 -9.97 -5.09 -7.93
C THR A 94 -9.26 -4.09 -8.83
N LEU A 95 -8.85 -4.51 -10.03
CA LEU A 95 -8.35 -3.64 -11.08
C LEU A 95 -9.25 -3.70 -12.30
N GLU A 96 -9.54 -2.55 -12.88
CA GLU A 96 -10.18 -2.45 -14.20
C GLU A 96 -9.08 -2.24 -15.24
N LEU A 97 -8.99 -3.13 -16.21
CA LEU A 97 -7.96 -3.13 -17.26
C LEU A 97 -8.60 -2.82 -18.61
N PRO A 98 -8.01 -1.95 -19.43
CA PRO A 98 -8.51 -1.70 -20.78
C PRO A 98 -8.34 -2.95 -21.65
N LEU A 99 -9.30 -3.21 -22.54
CA LEU A 99 -9.19 -4.26 -23.55
C LEU A 99 -8.17 -3.87 -24.62
N ALA A 100 -6.90 -4.19 -24.39
CA ALA A 100 -5.80 -3.85 -25.31
C ALA A 100 -5.01 -5.09 -25.74
N ALA A 101 -4.34 -5.76 -24.80
CA ALA A 101 -3.40 -6.85 -25.06
C ALA A 101 -3.10 -7.64 -23.77
N VAL A 102 -1.99 -8.40 -23.77
CA VAL A 102 -1.43 -9.02 -22.57
C VAL A 102 -0.78 -7.97 -21.69
N LEU A 103 -1.27 -7.82 -20.45
CA LEU A 103 -0.80 -6.83 -19.50
C LEU A 103 -0.03 -7.49 -18.34
N PRO A 104 1.08 -6.89 -17.88
CA PRO A 104 1.74 -7.32 -16.65
C PRO A 104 0.93 -6.85 -15.44
N VAL A 105 0.57 -7.79 -14.58
CA VAL A 105 -0.09 -7.51 -13.31
C VAL A 105 0.71 -8.13 -12.18
N ARG A 106 0.96 -7.35 -11.12
CA ARG A 106 1.60 -7.83 -9.92
C ARG A 106 0.57 -7.99 -8.80
N ALA A 107 0.53 -9.17 -8.18
CA ALA A 107 -0.32 -9.47 -7.04
C ALA A 107 0.52 -9.73 -5.79
N GLU A 108 0.35 -8.91 -4.76
CA GLU A 108 1.13 -8.94 -3.52
C GLU A 108 0.24 -9.29 -2.32
N ARG A 109 0.73 -10.09 -1.38
CA ARG A 109 0.09 -10.27 -0.06
C ARG A 109 1.11 -10.64 1.01
N LEU A 110 0.74 -10.43 2.27
CA LEU A 110 1.48 -11.04 3.38
C LEU A 110 1.05 -12.50 3.58
N VAL A 111 2.04 -13.36 3.75
CA VAL A 111 1.87 -14.75 4.16
C VAL A 111 2.70 -15.01 5.40
N GLU A 112 2.19 -15.88 6.27
CA GLU A 112 2.93 -16.37 7.43
C GLU A 112 3.32 -17.83 7.19
N ARG A 113 4.60 -18.14 7.37
CA ARG A 113 5.14 -19.51 7.31
C ARG A 113 6.10 -19.69 8.46
N GLU A 114 5.94 -20.76 9.23
CA GLU A 114 6.88 -21.09 10.32
C GLU A 114 7.12 -19.92 11.29
N LYS A 115 6.04 -19.18 11.62
CA LYS A 115 6.08 -17.96 12.47
C LYS A 115 6.91 -16.80 11.89
N ARG A 116 7.24 -16.83 10.60
CA ARG A 116 7.89 -15.73 9.88
C ARG A 116 6.92 -15.13 8.87
N THR A 117 6.84 -13.80 8.84
CA THR A 117 6.06 -13.07 7.84
C THR A 117 6.90 -12.90 6.58
N SER A 118 6.28 -13.09 5.42
CA SER A 118 6.89 -12.87 4.12
C SER A 118 5.91 -12.14 3.20
N LEU A 119 6.45 -11.34 2.28
CA LEU A 119 5.70 -10.79 1.17
C LEU A 119 5.71 -11.83 0.04
N GLU A 120 4.54 -12.37 -0.28
CA GLU A 120 4.36 -13.17 -1.49
C GLU A 120 4.06 -12.24 -2.66
N VAL A 121 4.90 -12.31 -3.69
CA VAL A 121 4.75 -11.56 -4.94
C VAL A 121 4.45 -12.56 -6.06
N LEU A 122 3.35 -12.36 -6.76
CA LEU A 122 3.03 -13.06 -8.00
C LEU A 122 3.12 -12.07 -9.15
N ASP A 123 3.91 -12.42 -10.15
CA ASP A 123 3.94 -11.70 -11.42
C ASP A 123 3.08 -12.47 -12.42
N LEU A 124 2.11 -11.77 -13.02
CA LEU A 124 1.05 -12.34 -13.84
C LEU A 124 1.07 -11.70 -15.23
N ALA A 125 0.77 -12.50 -16.25
CA ALA A 125 0.33 -12.04 -17.54
C ALA A 125 -1.19 -12.20 -17.64
N VAL A 126 -1.89 -11.10 -17.89
CA VAL A 126 -3.34 -11.09 -18.07
C VAL A 126 -3.65 -10.72 -19.51
N ASP A 127 -4.17 -11.66 -20.30
CA ASP A 127 -4.65 -11.35 -21.64
C ASP A 127 -6.10 -10.90 -21.55
N THR A 128 -6.32 -9.59 -21.76
CA THR A 128 -7.65 -9.01 -21.61
C THR A 128 -8.62 -9.47 -22.68
N ARG A 129 -8.12 -10.01 -23.81
CA ARG A 129 -8.94 -10.49 -24.93
C ARG A 129 -9.53 -11.86 -24.65
N THR A 130 -8.69 -12.78 -24.16
CA THR A 130 -9.09 -14.17 -23.86
C THR A 130 -9.56 -14.36 -22.42
N ARG A 131 -9.31 -13.37 -21.55
CA ARG A 131 -9.52 -13.42 -20.10
C ARG A 131 -8.60 -14.42 -19.38
N GLY A 132 -7.58 -14.92 -20.07
CA GLY A 132 -6.61 -15.84 -19.50
C GLY A 132 -5.64 -15.14 -18.54
N VAL A 133 -5.26 -15.84 -17.47
CA VAL A 133 -4.25 -15.41 -16.51
C VAL A 133 -3.16 -16.46 -16.40
N ARG A 134 -1.93 -16.08 -16.73
CA ARG A 134 -0.75 -16.93 -16.58
C ARG A 134 0.13 -16.40 -15.47
N ARG A 135 0.50 -17.26 -14.53
CA ARG A 135 1.56 -16.96 -13.56
C ARG A 135 2.91 -17.04 -14.24
N LEU A 136 3.64 -15.92 -14.28
CA LEU A 136 4.99 -15.85 -14.81
C LEU A 136 6.01 -16.21 -13.72
N ALA A 137 5.82 -15.69 -12.51
CA ALA A 137 6.72 -15.95 -11.40
C ALA A 137 5.99 -15.90 -10.04
N ARG A 138 6.63 -16.52 -9.04
CA ARG A 138 6.23 -16.46 -7.63
C ARG A 138 7.47 -16.29 -6.78
N HIS A 139 7.43 -15.30 -5.90
CA HIS A 139 8.52 -14.99 -4.99
C HIS A 139 8.01 -14.86 -3.56
N LEU A 140 8.87 -15.25 -2.61
CA LEU A 140 8.66 -15.05 -1.19
C LEU A 140 9.80 -14.21 -0.66
N VAL A 141 9.48 -12.99 -0.24
CA VAL A 141 10.44 -12.03 0.30
C VAL A 141 10.33 -12.06 1.82
N PRO A 142 11.38 -12.48 2.56
CA PRO A 142 11.35 -12.47 4.01
C PRO A 142 11.24 -11.04 4.52
N LEU A 143 10.42 -10.83 5.56
CA LEU A 143 10.17 -9.52 6.12
C LEU A 143 10.64 -9.45 7.58
N THR A 144 11.35 -8.38 7.93
CA THR A 144 11.69 -8.05 9.32
C THR A 144 10.59 -7.15 9.89
N PRO A 145 9.96 -7.48 11.02
CA PRO A 145 9.02 -6.58 11.68
C PRO A 145 9.76 -5.35 12.23
N ILE A 146 9.26 -4.16 11.93
CA ILE A 146 9.87 -2.88 12.37
C ILE A 146 8.92 -2.01 13.19
N GLY A 147 7.61 -2.32 13.20
CA GLY A 147 6.65 -1.60 14.02
C GLY A 147 5.27 -2.26 14.04
N ARG A 148 4.54 -2.08 15.13
CA ARG A 148 3.16 -2.55 15.27
C ARG A 148 2.34 -1.61 16.14
N ALA A 149 1.17 -1.22 15.66
CA ALA A 149 0.18 -0.46 16.42
C ALA A 149 -1.08 -1.32 16.63
N GLY A 150 -0.99 -2.23 17.61
CA GLY A 150 -2.03 -3.22 17.87
C GLY A 150 -2.33 -4.10 16.65
N LYS A 151 -3.61 -4.32 16.36
CA LYS A 151 -4.08 -5.07 15.18
C LYS A 151 -4.36 -4.19 13.96
N ASP A 152 -4.20 -2.89 14.10
CA ASP A 152 -4.70 -1.91 13.14
C ASP A 152 -3.66 -1.57 12.06
N LEU A 153 -2.36 -1.60 12.42
CA LEU A 153 -1.25 -1.41 11.50
C LEU A 153 -0.04 -2.26 11.91
N GLU A 154 0.46 -3.03 10.96
CA GLU A 154 1.70 -3.81 11.07
C GLU A 154 2.67 -3.29 10.01
N VAL A 155 3.91 -3.01 10.41
CA VAL A 155 4.94 -2.45 9.54
C VAL A 155 6.17 -3.36 9.56
N TYR A 156 6.59 -3.74 8.37
CA TYR A 156 7.73 -4.59 8.11
C TYR A 156 8.68 -3.91 7.14
N ALA A 157 9.91 -4.43 7.05
CA ALA A 157 10.85 -4.02 6.04
C ALA A 157 11.72 -5.16 5.52
N TYR A 158 12.26 -4.96 4.33
CA TYR A 158 13.39 -5.71 3.78
C TYR A 158 14.34 -4.76 3.06
N ALA A 159 15.62 -5.10 2.98
CA ALA A 159 16.63 -4.30 2.30
C ALA A 159 16.94 -4.92 0.92
N HIS A 160 17.07 -4.07 -0.10
CA HIS A 160 17.49 -4.47 -1.45
C HIS A 160 18.33 -3.39 -2.09
N GLY A 161 19.59 -3.70 -2.41
CA GLY A 161 20.57 -2.71 -2.87
C GLY A 161 20.69 -1.56 -1.86
N ASP A 162 20.53 -0.34 -2.35
CA ASP A 162 20.57 0.90 -1.57
C ASP A 162 19.17 1.40 -1.16
N ALA A 163 18.18 0.52 -1.12
CA ALA A 163 16.82 0.86 -0.72
C ALA A 163 16.33 -0.03 0.44
N LEU A 164 15.60 0.60 1.35
CA LEU A 164 14.77 -0.08 2.35
C LEU A 164 13.33 -0.09 1.85
N TYR A 165 12.79 -1.27 1.61
CA TYR A 165 11.39 -1.43 1.24
C TYR A 165 10.57 -1.61 2.52
N VAL A 166 9.64 -0.69 2.74
CA VAL A 166 8.68 -0.72 3.84
C VAL A 166 7.39 -1.37 3.33
N VAL A 167 6.95 -2.41 4.03
CA VAL A 167 5.70 -3.13 3.75
C VAL A 167 4.77 -2.94 4.94
N ALA A 168 3.62 -2.30 4.71
CA ALA A 168 2.65 -2.05 5.75
C ALA A 168 1.32 -2.71 5.45
N ARG A 169 0.71 -3.31 6.48
CA ARG A 169 -0.60 -3.96 6.41
C ARG A 169 -1.55 -3.34 7.42
N SER A 170 -2.79 -3.12 7.00
CA SER A 170 -3.88 -2.63 7.83
C SER A 170 -5.15 -3.41 7.57
N VAL A 171 -6.04 -3.41 8.55
CA VAL A 171 -7.44 -3.84 8.40
C VAL A 171 -8.30 -2.79 7.71
N GLY A 172 -7.78 -1.58 7.50
CA GLY A 172 -8.43 -0.48 6.79
C GLY A 172 -7.66 -0.03 5.55
N THR A 173 -8.03 1.13 5.02
CA THR A 173 -7.34 1.75 3.87
C THR A 173 -6.03 2.35 4.35
N ILE A 174 -4.95 2.14 3.60
CA ILE A 174 -3.66 2.78 3.88
C ILE A 174 -3.38 3.83 2.81
N THR A 175 -2.93 5.00 3.24
CA THR A 175 -2.33 6.03 2.41
C THR A 175 -0.88 6.23 2.81
N SER A 176 -0.01 6.53 1.85
CA SER A 176 1.36 6.97 2.11
C SER A 176 1.57 8.41 1.65
N SER A 177 2.33 9.18 2.42
CA SER A 177 2.92 10.45 2.00
C SER A 177 4.45 10.36 2.13
N GLY A 178 5.18 10.93 1.16
CA GLY A 178 6.62 10.79 1.04
C GLY A 178 7.07 10.82 -0.43
N PRO A 179 8.21 10.19 -0.79
CA PRO A 179 8.74 10.22 -2.16
C PRO A 179 7.83 9.54 -3.19
N SER A 180 6.83 8.78 -2.74
CA SER A 180 5.75 8.28 -3.59
C SER A 180 4.44 8.24 -2.79
N PHE A 181 3.41 8.90 -3.31
CA PHE A 181 2.04 8.78 -2.79
C PHE A 181 1.43 7.50 -3.32
N THR A 182 0.95 6.66 -2.41
CA THR A 182 0.27 5.40 -2.75
C THR A 182 -0.93 5.26 -1.82
N ALA A 183 -2.11 5.16 -2.40
CA ALA A 183 -3.31 4.75 -1.69
C ALA A 183 -3.58 3.28 -2.00
N SER A 184 -3.87 2.49 -0.96
CA SER A 184 -4.24 1.08 -1.11
C SER A 184 -5.58 0.81 -0.44
N GLY A 185 -6.58 0.51 -1.28
CA GLY A 185 -7.90 0.05 -0.84
C GLY A 185 -7.93 -1.39 -0.33
N CYS A 186 -6.88 -2.18 -0.58
CA CYS A 186 -6.77 -3.59 -0.15
C CYS A 186 -5.98 -3.77 1.16
N GLY A 187 -5.58 -2.66 1.81
CA GLY A 187 -4.90 -2.69 3.10
C GLY A 187 -3.44 -3.15 3.09
N LEU A 188 -2.72 -3.08 1.97
CA LEU A 188 -1.28 -3.33 1.87
C LEU A 188 -0.58 -2.21 1.08
N VAL A 189 0.50 -1.66 1.62
CA VAL A 189 1.37 -0.71 0.90
C VAL A 189 2.79 -1.24 0.90
N VAL A 190 3.45 -1.14 -0.25
CA VAL A 190 4.88 -1.41 -0.41
C VAL A 190 5.53 -0.13 -0.94
N ALA A 191 6.39 0.49 -0.14
CA ALA A 191 7.05 1.75 -0.47
C ALA A 191 8.57 1.62 -0.32
N ALA A 192 9.33 2.30 -1.17
CA ALA A 192 10.79 2.30 -1.12
C ALA A 192 11.32 3.59 -0.48
N LEU A 193 12.21 3.44 0.50
CA LEU A 193 13.04 4.50 1.06
C LEU A 193 14.44 4.34 0.51
N ARG A 194 14.91 5.29 -0.31
CA ARG A 194 16.28 5.28 -0.82
C ARG A 194 17.26 5.69 0.27
N ILE A 195 18.40 5.02 0.29
CA ILE A 195 19.51 5.22 1.22
C ILE A 195 20.76 5.49 0.38
N HIS A 196 20.96 6.74 -0.05
CA HIS A 196 22.15 7.12 -0.83
C HIS A 196 22.89 8.26 -0.16
N GLY A 197 24.22 8.15 -0.06
CA GLY A 197 25.07 9.20 0.51
C GLY A 197 24.64 9.64 1.92
N GLU A 198 24.83 10.93 2.20
CA GLU A 198 24.32 11.58 3.40
C GLU A 198 22.89 12.07 3.16
N THR A 199 21.91 11.19 3.30
CA THR A 199 20.49 11.55 3.12
C THR A 199 19.65 11.12 4.30
N THR A 200 18.58 11.88 4.51
CA THR A 200 17.45 11.46 5.35
C THR A 200 16.26 11.28 4.43
N SER A 201 15.70 10.08 4.42
CA SER A 201 14.48 9.74 3.68
C SER A 201 13.38 9.43 4.68
N THR A 202 12.19 10.00 4.45
CA THR A 202 11.03 9.82 5.33
C THR A 202 9.84 9.27 4.54
N LEU A 203 9.07 8.41 5.21
CA LEU A 203 7.81 7.85 4.72
C LEU A 203 6.82 7.95 5.86
N GLN A 204 5.70 8.62 5.59
CA GLN A 204 4.57 8.63 6.49
C GLN A 204 3.48 7.72 5.92
N LEU A 205 2.94 6.86 6.77
CA LEU A 205 1.82 5.98 6.45
C LEU A 205 0.65 6.37 7.34
N GLY A 206 -0.53 6.49 6.77
CA GLY A 206 -1.79 6.67 7.47
C GLY A 206 -2.72 5.49 7.19
N ALA A 207 -3.18 4.81 8.22
CA ALA A 207 -4.21 3.79 8.13
C ALA A 207 -5.52 4.32 8.68
N ALA A 208 -6.55 4.37 7.83
CA ALA A 208 -7.91 4.75 8.21
C ALA A 208 -8.74 3.48 8.39
N ILE A 209 -9.15 3.21 9.63
CA ILE A 209 -10.03 2.09 9.97
C ILE A 209 -11.45 2.61 10.11
N THR A 210 -12.28 2.32 9.10
CA THR A 210 -13.70 2.68 9.09
C THR A 210 -14.44 1.94 10.20
N ALA A 211 -15.21 2.69 10.97
CA ALA A 211 -16.14 2.17 11.96
C ALA A 211 -17.16 1.22 11.29
N LYS A 212 -17.47 0.08 11.91
CA LYS A 212 -18.47 -0.86 11.36
C LYS A 212 -19.90 -0.42 11.62
N LYS A 213 -20.09 0.45 12.62
CA LYS A 213 -21.38 0.97 13.06
C LYS A 213 -21.29 2.48 13.25
N PRO A 214 -22.42 3.23 13.13
CA PRO A 214 -22.43 4.68 13.24
C PRO A 214 -22.00 5.22 14.62
N ASP A 215 -22.19 4.42 15.67
CA ASP A 215 -21.83 4.72 17.06
C ASP A 215 -20.35 4.46 17.37
N GLN A 216 -19.60 3.83 16.46
CA GLN A 216 -18.19 3.54 16.64
C GLN A 216 -17.30 4.68 16.12
N ARG A 217 -16.23 4.97 16.85
CA ARG A 217 -15.23 5.97 16.45
C ARG A 217 -14.38 5.46 15.31
N HIS A 218 -14.06 6.35 14.38
CA HIS A 218 -13.01 6.10 13.40
C HIS A 218 -11.67 6.07 14.11
N ARG A 219 -10.81 5.14 13.67
CA ARG A 219 -9.47 5.00 14.21
C ARG A 219 -8.48 5.31 13.10
N PHE A 220 -7.57 6.22 13.39
CA PHE A 220 -6.48 6.57 12.51
C PHE A 220 -5.18 6.13 13.16
N VAL A 221 -4.33 5.47 12.39
CA VAL A 221 -3.01 5.06 12.86
C VAL A 221 -1.98 5.61 11.89
N PHE A 222 -0.99 6.30 12.43
CA PHE A 222 0.09 6.88 11.66
C PHE A 222 1.41 6.18 12.00
N ALA A 223 2.19 5.86 10.97
CA ALA A 223 3.58 5.46 11.12
C ALA A 223 4.47 6.47 10.41
N LEU A 224 5.44 7.05 11.12
CA LEU A 224 6.52 7.81 10.52
C LEU A 224 7.76 6.93 10.52
N ILE A 225 8.20 6.53 9.34
CA ILE A 225 9.41 5.76 9.12
C ILE A 225 10.46 6.68 8.51
N SER A 226 11.66 6.68 9.05
CA SER A 226 12.78 7.42 8.47
C SER A 226 14.07 6.61 8.48
N THR A 227 14.88 6.82 7.46
CA THR A 227 16.25 6.32 7.38
C THR A 227 17.19 7.51 7.29
N SER A 228 18.25 7.52 8.09
CA SER A 228 19.31 8.54 7.99
C SER A 228 20.68 7.89 7.92
N LYS A 229 21.55 8.44 7.08
CA LYS A 229 22.97 8.09 7.00
C LYS A 229 23.79 9.36 7.09
N THR A 230 24.88 9.34 7.88
CA THR A 230 25.75 10.51 8.09
C THR A 230 27.21 10.09 7.91
N ALA A 231 28.14 11.01 7.64
CA ALA A 231 29.57 10.67 7.59
C ALA A 231 30.08 10.05 8.90
N ARG A 232 29.50 10.44 10.04
CA ARG A 232 29.89 9.92 11.37
C ARG A 232 29.37 8.51 11.63
N ASP A 233 28.22 8.16 11.05
CA ASP A 233 27.61 6.84 11.15
C ASP A 233 27.38 6.29 9.73
N PRO A 234 28.37 5.56 9.17
CA PRO A 234 28.30 5.07 7.80
C PRO A 234 27.19 4.04 7.60
N GLU A 235 26.66 3.50 8.70
CA GLU A 235 25.54 2.59 8.71
C GLU A 235 24.21 3.37 8.81
N PRO A 236 23.26 3.15 7.89
CA PRO A 236 21.98 3.83 7.95
C PRO A 236 21.20 3.42 9.22
N VAL A 237 20.73 4.43 9.94
CA VAL A 237 19.88 4.28 11.12
C VAL A 237 18.42 4.31 10.69
N LEU A 238 17.63 3.36 11.20
CA LEU A 238 16.19 3.30 11.00
C LEU A 238 15.46 3.84 12.24
N SER A 239 14.49 4.73 12.03
CA SER A 239 13.56 5.18 13.05
C SER A 239 12.12 4.89 12.63
N VAL A 240 11.32 4.42 13.58
CA VAL A 240 9.90 4.15 13.38
C VAL A 240 9.15 4.73 14.57
N ALA A 241 8.27 5.69 14.30
CA ALA A 241 7.36 6.26 15.29
C ALA A 241 5.91 5.92 14.92
N LEU A 242 5.16 5.39 15.89
CA LEU A 242 3.77 5.00 15.71
C LEU A 242 2.87 5.85 16.60
N ARG A 243 1.79 6.37 16.03
CA ARG A 243 0.78 7.16 16.74
C ARG A 243 -0.60 6.64 16.38
N ARG A 244 -1.46 6.49 17.40
CA ARG A 244 -2.88 6.18 17.23
C ARG A 244 -3.70 7.39 17.63
N GLU A 245 -4.73 7.65 16.84
CA GLU A 245 -5.69 8.71 17.07
C GLU A 245 -7.10 8.15 16.89
N GLU A 246 -7.99 8.55 17.80
CA GLU A 246 -9.40 8.19 17.73
C GLU A 246 -10.18 9.49 17.55
N SER A 247 -10.95 9.57 16.46
CA SER A 247 -11.81 10.71 16.21
C SER A 247 -13.25 10.23 16.29
N PRO A 248 -14.16 10.98 16.96
CA PRO A 248 -15.56 10.90 16.58
C PRO A 248 -15.65 11.20 15.07
N LEU A 249 -16.65 10.64 14.38
CA LEU A 249 -16.95 10.97 12.98
C LEU A 249 -16.70 12.47 12.73
N PRO A 250 -16.19 12.90 11.57
CA PRO A 250 -16.41 14.28 11.17
C PRO A 250 -17.93 14.44 11.22
N GLY A 251 -18.42 15.10 12.28
CA GLY A 251 -19.82 15.44 12.39
C GLY A 251 -20.17 16.09 11.07
N GLY A 252 -21.22 15.60 10.42
CA GLY A 252 -21.71 16.22 9.22
C GLY A 252 -21.69 17.73 9.43
N VAL A 253 -21.02 18.44 8.53
CA VAL A 253 -21.39 19.83 8.27
C VAL A 253 -22.79 19.74 7.65
N THR A 254 -23.79 19.50 8.49
CA THR A 254 -25.22 19.56 8.16
C THR A 254 -25.83 20.88 8.62
N ASP A 255 -25.00 21.86 9.00
CA ASP A 255 -25.40 23.26 9.10
C ASP A 255 -24.76 24.06 7.96
N ILE A 256 -25.16 23.77 6.72
CA ILE A 256 -25.32 24.86 5.76
C ILE A 256 -26.67 25.47 6.14
N ALA A 257 -26.61 26.52 6.96
CA ALA A 257 -27.76 27.35 7.24
C ALA A 257 -28.49 27.66 5.92
N GLU A 258 -29.78 27.35 5.87
CA GLU A 258 -30.67 27.87 4.83
C GLU A 258 -30.42 29.39 4.71
N PRO A 259 -30.27 29.93 3.49
CA PRO A 259 -30.36 31.37 3.33
C PRO A 259 -31.79 31.76 3.71
N MET A 260 -31.95 32.43 4.85
CA MET A 260 -33.16 33.19 5.15
C MET A 260 -33.35 34.20 4.01
N MET A 261 -34.21 33.87 3.05
CA MET A 261 -34.78 34.86 2.15
C MET A 261 -35.59 35.83 3.00
N ARG A 262 -35.21 37.12 2.92
CA ARG A 262 -36.11 38.23 3.17
C ARG A 262 -36.76 38.64 1.87
#